data_AF-A0A9P6UBA4-F1
#
_entry.id   AF-A0A9P6UBA4-F1
#
_cell.length_a   1.000
_cell.length_b   1.000
_cell.length_c   1.000
_cell.angle_alpha   90.00
_cell.angle_beta   90.00
_cell.angle_gamma   90.00
#
_symmetry.space_group_name_H-M   'P 1'
#
loop_
_entity.id
_entity.type
_entity.pdbx_description
1 polymer ?
#
loop_
_entity_poly.entity_id
_entity_poly.type
_entity_poly.pdbx_seq_one_letter_code
_entity_poly.pdbx_strand_id
1 'polypeptide(L)'
;MLAKTVVLAVHTAVLILSIRPPPSAKTTSRATDKIKDEGVFALLMIHLMPDVGQVAAMIGSAVYWAFMYRGWIASDLKTWQAMATTVAILGYLLRAWAFRTLDRFFTYALTIRPNHKLVQDGPYKYLLHPSYTGLMMTGMTYLAFLVYQGYWDAIARPILDILPIRIPMPGELVTLGFLVACVGLTIYRVRGEEQMLKDHFKSEFTAYASKRWRFIPFVV
;
A
#
# COMPACT_ATOMS: atom_id res chain seq x y z
N MET A 1 -21.53 14.42 -8.13
CA MET A 1 -21.22 13.15 -8.83
C MET A 1 -19.92 13.17 -9.65
N LEU A 2 -19.78 14.01 -10.70
CA LEU A 2 -18.60 13.96 -11.60
C LEU A 2 -17.27 14.13 -10.85
N ALA A 3 -17.14 15.16 -10.01
CA ALA A 3 -15.91 15.43 -9.26
C ALA A 3 -15.47 14.25 -8.38
N LYS A 4 -16.39 13.64 -7.61
CA LYS A 4 -16.10 12.48 -6.76
C LYS A 4 -15.76 11.23 -7.58
N THR A 5 -16.35 11.08 -8.77
CA THR A 5 -16.01 10.00 -9.71
C THR A 5 -14.60 10.16 -10.25
N VAL A 6 -14.20 11.38 -10.62
CA VAL A 6 -12.83 11.68 -11.06
C VAL A 6 -11.84 11.37 -9.95
N VAL A 7 -12.12 11.80 -8.71
CA VAL A 7 -11.27 11.49 -7.55
C VAL A 7 -11.14 9.99 -7.34
N LEU A 8 -12.26 9.24 -7.35
CA LEU A 8 -12.23 7.79 -7.24
C LEU A 8 -11.33 7.18 -8.33
N ALA A 9 -11.54 7.55 -9.59
CA ALA A 9 -10.76 7.04 -10.71
C ALA A 9 -9.26 7.35 -10.58
N VAL A 10 -8.91 8.55 -10.09
CA VAL A 10 -7.52 8.89 -9.77
C VAL A 10 -6.99 7.96 -8.70
N HIS A 11 -7.63 7.85 -7.53
CA HIS A 11 -7.15 6.97 -6.44
C HIS A 11 -6.96 5.52 -6.90
N THR A 12 -7.92 4.98 -7.65
CA THR A 12 -7.83 3.64 -8.23
C THR A 12 -6.62 3.50 -9.16
N ALA A 13 -6.43 4.46 -10.06
CA ALA A 13 -5.31 4.45 -11.00
C ALA A 13 -3.97 4.53 -10.26
N VAL A 14 -3.81 5.45 -9.30
CA VAL A 14 -2.55 5.58 -8.57
C VAL A 14 -2.26 4.35 -7.71
N LEU A 15 -3.28 3.71 -7.12
CA LEU A 15 -3.11 2.45 -6.40
C LEU A 15 -2.66 1.31 -7.33
N ILE A 16 -3.32 1.14 -8.47
CA ILE A 16 -2.96 0.12 -9.47
C ILE A 16 -1.51 0.33 -9.94
N LEU A 17 -1.16 1.55 -10.31
CA LEU A 17 0.20 1.90 -10.74
C LEU A 17 1.24 1.71 -9.63
N SER A 18 0.85 1.91 -8.37
CA SER A 18 1.72 1.68 -7.22
C SER A 18 1.95 0.19 -6.94
N ILE A 19 0.94 -0.66 -7.15
CA ILE A 19 1.04 -2.10 -6.91
C ILE A 19 1.84 -2.79 -8.02
N ARG A 20 1.78 -2.28 -9.25
CA ARG A 20 2.47 -2.85 -10.40
C ARG A 20 4.00 -2.87 -10.23
N PRO A 21 4.64 -4.01 -10.55
CA PRO A 21 6.09 -4.09 -10.60
C PRO A 21 6.66 -3.06 -11.58
N PRO A 22 7.84 -2.45 -11.30
CA PRO A 22 8.59 -1.78 -12.34
C PRO A 22 8.98 -2.80 -13.42
N PRO A 23 9.05 -2.43 -14.71
CA PRO A 23 9.41 -3.36 -15.79
C PRO A 23 10.77 -4.07 -15.59
N SER A 24 11.68 -3.47 -14.81
CA SER A 24 12.98 -4.05 -14.46
C SER A 24 12.91 -5.13 -13.37
N ALA A 25 11.77 -5.27 -12.68
CA ALA A 25 11.52 -6.34 -11.73
C ALA A 25 11.34 -7.67 -12.47
N LYS A 26 12.40 -8.47 -12.56
CA LYS A 26 12.26 -9.88 -12.95
C LYS A 26 11.49 -10.61 -11.84
N THR A 27 10.23 -10.95 -12.10
CA THR A 27 9.31 -11.64 -11.17
C THR A 27 9.73 -13.09 -10.90
N THR A 28 10.56 -13.66 -11.79
CA THR A 28 11.11 -15.02 -11.65
C THR A 28 12.38 -14.98 -10.82
N SER A 29 12.39 -15.69 -9.68
CA SER A 29 13.64 -15.99 -8.98
C SER A 29 14.59 -16.75 -9.91
N ARG A 30 15.85 -16.32 -10.00
CA ARG A 30 16.88 -17.13 -10.65
C ARG A 30 17.30 -18.25 -9.69
N ALA A 31 17.74 -19.39 -10.22
CA ALA A 31 18.25 -20.50 -9.42
C ALA A 31 19.39 -20.11 -8.45
N THR A 32 20.04 -18.95 -8.69
CA THR A 32 21.13 -18.39 -7.88
C THR A 32 20.67 -17.46 -6.76
N ASP A 33 19.39 -17.14 -6.69
CA ASP A 33 18.86 -16.18 -5.73
C ASP A 33 18.69 -16.86 -4.36
N LYS A 34 19.23 -16.25 -3.28
CA LYS A 34 18.94 -16.72 -1.91
C LYS A 34 17.59 -16.16 -1.50
N ILE A 35 16.56 -17.00 -1.60
CA ILE A 35 15.20 -16.70 -1.16
C ILE A 35 15.06 -17.16 0.28
N LYS A 36 14.63 -16.29 1.19
CA LYS A 36 14.17 -16.73 2.50
C LYS A 36 12.88 -17.53 2.31
N ASP A 37 12.80 -18.72 2.89
CA ASP A 37 11.60 -19.56 2.79
C ASP A 37 10.45 -18.88 3.56
N GLU A 38 9.74 -18.00 2.87
CA GLU A 38 8.60 -17.22 3.38
C GLU A 38 7.28 -18.02 3.28
N GLY A 39 7.36 -19.30 2.87
CA GLY A 39 6.21 -20.19 2.73
C GLY A 39 5.14 -19.67 1.77
N VAL A 40 3.90 -20.12 1.98
CA VAL A 40 2.72 -19.74 1.17
C VAL A 40 2.49 -18.22 1.16
N PHE A 41 2.89 -17.52 2.23
CA PHE A 41 2.70 -16.08 2.36
C PHE A 41 3.50 -15.26 1.32
N ALA A 42 4.76 -15.61 1.04
CA ALA A 42 5.52 -14.97 -0.03
C ALA A 42 4.94 -15.26 -1.42
N LEU A 43 4.58 -16.52 -1.68
CA LEU A 43 4.02 -16.91 -2.97
C LEU A 43 2.77 -16.08 -3.27
N LEU A 44 1.88 -15.94 -2.28
CA LEU A 44 0.72 -15.08 -2.33
C LEU A 44 1.12 -13.61 -2.55
N MET A 45 2.05 -13.06 -1.77
CA MET A 45 2.47 -11.65 -1.84
C MET A 45 3.15 -11.24 -3.14
N ILE A 46 3.92 -12.14 -3.75
CA ILE A 46 4.76 -11.83 -4.92
C ILE A 46 3.98 -12.05 -6.23
N HIS A 47 3.23 -13.14 -6.33
CA HIS A 47 2.62 -13.56 -7.60
C HIS A 47 1.12 -13.31 -7.65
N LEU A 48 0.40 -13.45 -6.53
CA LEU A 48 -1.07 -13.38 -6.54
C LEU A 48 -1.60 -12.00 -6.12
N MET A 49 -1.04 -11.43 -5.05
CA MET A 49 -1.51 -10.20 -4.43
C MET A 49 -1.45 -8.97 -5.35
N PRO A 50 -0.47 -8.80 -6.27
CA PRO A 50 -0.49 -7.66 -7.16
C PRO A 50 -1.67 -7.69 -8.14
N ASP A 51 -1.94 -8.84 -8.75
CA ASP A 51 -3.01 -8.98 -9.74
C ASP A 51 -4.38 -9.03 -9.06
N VAL A 52 -4.51 -9.81 -7.98
CA VAL A 52 -5.74 -9.84 -7.18
C VAL A 52 -6.04 -8.47 -6.57
N GLY A 53 -5.02 -7.77 -6.06
CA GLY A 53 -5.18 -6.42 -5.50
C GLY A 53 -5.64 -5.40 -6.53
N GLN A 54 -5.09 -5.43 -7.75
CA GLN A 54 -5.52 -4.57 -8.86
C GLN A 54 -6.97 -4.87 -9.27
N VAL A 55 -7.31 -6.13 -9.45
CA VAL A 55 -8.68 -6.55 -9.82
C VAL A 55 -9.67 -6.18 -8.72
N ALA A 56 -9.32 -6.43 -7.45
CA ALA A 56 -10.14 -6.05 -6.30
C ALA A 56 -10.33 -4.52 -6.23
N ALA A 57 -9.30 -3.73 -6.54
CA ALA A 57 -9.41 -2.29 -6.59
C ALA A 57 -10.35 -1.83 -7.73
N MET A 58 -10.24 -2.42 -8.91
CA MET A 58 -11.13 -2.11 -10.04
C MET A 58 -12.59 -2.45 -9.72
N ILE A 59 -12.85 -3.66 -9.23
CA ILE A 59 -14.20 -4.10 -8.83
C ILE A 59 -14.71 -3.20 -7.71
N GLY A 60 -13.88 -2.91 -6.72
CA GLY A 60 -14.23 -2.04 -5.61
C GLY A 60 -14.64 -0.64 -6.07
N SER A 61 -13.88 -0.07 -7.00
CA SER A 61 -14.19 1.25 -7.53
C SER A 61 -15.46 1.24 -8.39
N ALA A 62 -15.66 0.18 -9.18
CA ALA A 62 -16.86 0.03 -10.00
C ALA A 62 -18.14 -0.12 -9.17
N VAL A 63 -18.11 -0.94 -8.12
CA VAL A 63 -19.26 -1.11 -7.20
C VAL A 63 -19.54 0.19 -6.44
N TYR A 64 -18.51 0.86 -5.93
CA TYR A 64 -18.67 2.17 -5.28
C TYR A 64 -19.31 3.20 -6.22
N TRP A 65 -18.86 3.25 -7.48
CA TRP A 65 -19.46 4.11 -8.49
C TRP A 65 -20.93 3.75 -8.78
N ALA A 66 -21.26 2.46 -8.90
CA ALA A 66 -22.63 2.01 -9.11
C ALA A 66 -23.56 2.41 -7.94
N PHE A 67 -23.08 2.31 -6.70
CA PHE A 67 -23.81 2.75 -5.51
C PHE A 67 -23.99 4.28 -5.47
N MET A 68 -22.99 5.06 -5.87
CA MET A 68 -23.14 6.51 -6.05
C MET A 68 -24.18 6.84 -7.11
N TYR A 69 -24.16 6.13 -8.25
CA TYR A 69 -25.11 6.33 -9.35
C TYR A 69 -26.55 5.99 -8.91
N ARG A 70 -26.72 4.95 -8.10
CA ARG A 70 -28.03 4.54 -7.56
C ARG A 70 -28.53 5.45 -6.42
N GLY A 71 -27.70 6.36 -5.92
CA GLY A 71 -28.02 7.25 -4.81
C GLY A 71 -27.88 6.62 -3.42
N TRP A 72 -27.24 5.45 -3.31
CA TRP A 72 -26.96 4.78 -2.04
C TRP A 72 -25.77 5.38 -1.31
N ILE A 73 -24.81 5.93 -2.07
CA ILE A 73 -23.66 6.67 -1.56
C ILE A 73 -23.77 8.14 -1.98
N ALA A 74 -23.48 9.04 -1.05
CA ALA A 74 -23.47 10.47 -1.32
C ALA A 74 -22.46 10.83 -2.42
N SER A 75 -22.89 11.61 -3.42
CA SER A 75 -22.08 11.91 -4.62
C SER A 75 -21.29 13.23 -4.53
N ASP A 76 -21.41 13.94 -3.41
CA ASP A 76 -20.71 15.19 -3.12
C ASP A 76 -19.27 14.93 -2.68
N LEU A 77 -18.35 15.72 -3.23
CA LEU A 77 -16.93 15.63 -2.92
C LEU A 77 -16.65 16.47 -1.66
N LYS A 78 -16.05 15.86 -0.64
CA LYS A 78 -15.59 16.57 0.56
C LYS A 78 -14.18 17.13 0.36
N THR A 79 -13.87 18.26 1.01
CA THR A 79 -12.55 18.91 0.93
C THR A 79 -11.40 17.97 1.29
N TRP A 80 -11.57 17.14 2.32
CA TRP A 80 -10.55 16.18 2.74
C TRP A 80 -10.27 15.11 1.66
N GLN A 81 -11.25 14.75 0.82
CA GLN A 81 -11.06 13.79 -0.27
C GLN A 81 -10.17 14.37 -1.38
N ALA A 82 -10.29 15.67 -1.65
CA ALA A 82 -9.39 16.37 -2.55
C ALA A 82 -7.95 16.39 -1.99
N MET A 83 -7.78 16.70 -0.70
CA MET A 83 -6.46 16.66 -0.04
C MET A 83 -5.85 15.24 -0.05
N ALA A 84 -6.67 14.21 0.23
CA ALA A 84 -6.26 12.82 0.19
C ALA A 84 -5.80 12.40 -1.21
N THR A 85 -6.37 12.98 -2.27
CA THR A 85 -5.93 12.76 -3.65
C THR A 85 -4.51 13.26 -3.88
N THR A 86 -4.17 14.44 -3.37
CA THR A 86 -2.79 14.95 -3.42
C THR A 86 -1.84 14.00 -2.69
N VAL A 87 -2.23 13.51 -1.51
CA VAL A 87 -1.42 12.55 -0.75
C VAL A 87 -1.24 11.24 -1.52
N ALA A 88 -2.29 10.71 -2.16
CA ALA A 88 -2.22 9.51 -2.98
C ALA A 88 -1.24 9.67 -4.15
N ILE A 89 -1.29 10.81 -4.84
CA ILE A 89 -0.38 11.12 -5.95
C ILE A 89 1.06 11.21 -5.47
N LEU A 90 1.32 11.95 -4.37
CA LEU A 90 2.66 12.05 -3.80
C LEU A 90 3.19 10.69 -3.32
N GLY A 91 2.33 9.86 -2.75
CA GLY A 91 2.65 8.49 -2.35
C GLY A 91 3.11 7.64 -3.52
N TYR A 92 2.37 7.67 -4.62
CA TYR A 92 2.77 7.00 -5.85
C TYR A 92 4.09 7.53 -6.41
N LEU A 93 4.27 8.85 -6.48
CA LEU A 93 5.49 9.45 -7.00
C LEU A 93 6.72 9.03 -6.17
N LEU A 94 6.60 9.02 -4.83
CA LEU A 94 7.64 8.53 -3.94
C LEU A 94 7.95 7.05 -4.20
N ARG A 95 6.92 6.22 -4.35
CA ARG A 95 7.08 4.79 -4.62
C ARG A 95 7.72 4.53 -5.99
N ALA A 96 7.30 5.27 -7.01
CA ALA A 96 7.87 5.19 -8.34
C ALA A 96 9.34 5.66 -8.35
N TRP A 97 9.70 6.66 -7.55
CA TRP A 97 11.09 7.08 -7.35
C TRP A 97 11.93 6.00 -6.65
N ALA A 98 11.38 5.35 -5.62
CA ALA A 98 12.04 4.24 -4.94
C ALA A 98 12.30 3.06 -5.88
N PHE A 99 11.30 2.66 -6.68
CA PHE A 99 11.45 1.61 -7.68
C PHE A 99 12.48 1.93 -8.76
N ARG A 100 12.47 3.16 -9.28
CA ARG A 100 13.48 3.59 -10.26
C ARG A 100 14.89 3.61 -9.68
N THR A 101 15.03 3.88 -8.39
CA THR A 101 16.34 3.95 -7.73
C THR A 101 16.90 2.56 -7.41
N LEU A 102 16.04 1.62 -7.00
CA LEU A 102 16.46 0.23 -6.82
C LEU A 102 16.76 -0.48 -8.15
N ASP A 103 16.02 -0.14 -9.20
CA ASP A 103 16.13 -0.70 -10.55
C ASP A 103 16.34 -2.23 -10.52
N ARG A 104 17.48 -2.74 -11.01
CA ARG A 104 17.80 -4.18 -11.05
C ARG A 104 17.99 -4.86 -9.69
N PHE A 105 18.01 -4.13 -8.57
CA PHE A 105 18.07 -4.73 -7.23
C PHE A 105 16.68 -4.91 -6.60
N PHE A 106 15.60 -4.40 -7.21
CA PHE A 106 14.26 -4.57 -6.67
C PHE A 106 13.74 -6.01 -6.81
N THR A 107 13.22 -6.54 -5.70
CA THR A 107 12.50 -7.82 -5.63
C THR A 107 11.31 -7.70 -4.67
N TYR A 108 10.16 -8.28 -5.03
CA TYR A 108 8.99 -8.38 -4.13
C TYR A 108 9.20 -9.39 -2.99
N ALA A 109 10.03 -10.40 -3.26
CA ALA A 109 10.48 -11.38 -2.31
C ALA A 109 11.60 -10.82 -1.45
N LEU A 110 11.70 -11.25 -0.18
CA LEU A 110 12.90 -11.04 0.62
C LEU A 110 14.02 -11.93 0.07
N THR A 111 14.66 -11.44 -0.99
CA THR A 111 15.63 -12.19 -1.77
C THR A 111 16.89 -11.38 -1.99
N ILE A 112 18.01 -12.05 -1.79
CA ILE A 112 19.33 -11.48 -2.07
C ILE A 112 19.81 -12.04 -3.40
N ARG A 113 20.05 -11.12 -4.35
CA ARG A 113 20.60 -11.44 -5.67
C ARG A 113 22.13 -11.62 -5.59
N PRO A 114 22.76 -12.38 -6.49
CA PRO A 114 24.21 -12.37 -6.63
C PRO A 114 24.73 -10.93 -6.84
N ASN A 115 25.73 -10.51 -6.07
CA ASN A 115 26.27 -9.15 -6.05
C ASN A 115 25.26 -8.05 -5.62
N HIS A 116 24.28 -8.38 -4.77
CA HIS A 116 23.37 -7.38 -4.20
C HIS A 116 24.19 -6.31 -3.46
N LYS A 117 23.97 -5.05 -3.82
CA LYS A 117 24.58 -3.90 -3.14
C LYS A 117 23.52 -3.15 -2.36
N LEU A 118 23.88 -2.65 -1.18
CA LEU A 118 22.99 -1.80 -0.41
C LEU A 118 22.81 -0.47 -1.13
N VAL A 119 21.61 -0.24 -1.68
CA VAL A 119 21.28 1.00 -2.39
C VAL A 119 21.02 2.10 -1.37
N GLN A 120 21.77 3.21 -1.47
CA GLN A 120 21.66 4.36 -0.58
C GLN A 120 21.37 5.66 -1.34
N ASP A 121 20.97 5.55 -2.62
CA ASP A 121 20.71 6.68 -3.50
C ASP A 121 19.24 7.10 -3.56
N GLY A 122 18.95 8.24 -4.20
CA GLY A 122 17.60 8.74 -4.38
C GLY A 122 16.82 8.88 -3.05
N PRO A 123 15.62 8.30 -2.91
CA PRO A 123 14.84 8.44 -1.68
C PRO A 123 15.45 7.67 -0.49
N TYR A 124 16.33 6.69 -0.77
CA TYR A 124 17.05 5.93 0.24
C TYR A 124 18.11 6.77 0.99
N LYS A 125 18.43 7.97 0.49
CA LYS A 125 19.23 8.96 1.23
C LYS A 125 18.52 9.51 2.47
N TYR A 126 17.20 9.39 2.53
CA TYR A 126 16.39 9.97 3.59
C TYR A 126 15.63 8.90 4.38
N LEU A 127 15.04 7.92 3.69
CA LEU A 127 14.18 6.89 4.28
C LEU A 127 14.77 5.49 4.06
N LEU A 128 14.65 4.60 5.05
CA LEU A 128 14.96 3.17 4.84
C LEU A 128 13.96 2.54 3.87
N HIS A 129 12.67 2.87 4.02
CA HIS A 129 11.57 2.16 3.36
C HIS A 129 10.65 3.08 2.53
N PRO A 130 11.20 3.93 1.63
CA PRO A 130 10.40 4.92 0.90
C PRO A 130 9.30 4.30 0.04
N SER A 131 9.53 3.09 -0.49
CA SER A 131 8.53 2.35 -1.25
C SER A 131 7.31 1.95 -0.41
N TYR A 132 7.52 1.52 0.84
CA TYR A 132 6.42 1.21 1.76
C TYR A 132 5.71 2.48 2.23
N THR A 133 6.43 3.57 2.47
CA THR A 133 5.81 4.88 2.75
C THR A 133 4.87 5.30 1.63
N GLY A 134 5.32 5.22 0.37
CA GLY A 134 4.49 5.56 -0.78
C GLY A 134 3.28 4.63 -0.96
N LEU A 135 3.45 3.34 -0.66
CA LEU A 135 2.35 2.37 -0.66
C LEU A 135 1.32 2.68 0.42
N MET A 136 1.74 3.02 1.63
CA MET A 136 0.84 3.42 2.72
C MET A 136 0.08 4.69 2.37
N MET A 137 0.76 5.73 1.86
CA MET A 137 0.10 6.97 1.44
C MET A 137 -0.98 6.72 0.39
N THR A 138 -0.71 5.88 -0.62
CA THR A 138 -1.66 5.60 -1.71
C THR A 138 -2.76 4.62 -1.30
N GLY A 139 -2.40 3.53 -0.63
CA GLY A 139 -3.33 2.48 -0.22
C GLY A 139 -4.29 2.95 0.88
N MET A 140 -3.78 3.66 1.89
CA MET A 140 -4.60 4.14 3.00
C MET A 140 -5.61 5.19 2.55
N THR A 141 -5.22 6.09 1.64
CA THR A 141 -6.13 7.12 1.12
C THR A 141 -7.22 6.52 0.23
N TYR A 142 -6.88 5.54 -0.62
CA TYR A 142 -7.86 4.78 -1.39
C TYR A 142 -8.84 4.01 -0.49
N LEU A 143 -8.33 3.27 0.50
CA LEU A 143 -9.17 2.50 1.42
C LEU A 143 -10.06 3.40 2.27
N ALA A 144 -9.52 4.49 2.80
CA ALA A 144 -10.31 5.48 3.53
C ALA A 144 -11.42 6.07 2.65
N PHE A 145 -11.14 6.33 1.37
CA PHE A 145 -12.14 6.81 0.43
C PHE A 145 -13.29 5.82 0.21
N LEU A 146 -13.00 4.52 0.09
CA LEU A 146 -14.03 3.49 -0.12
C LEU A 146 -14.88 3.21 1.11
N VAL A 147 -14.27 3.23 2.31
CA VAL A 147 -14.98 2.89 3.55
C VAL A 147 -15.74 4.10 4.09
N TYR A 148 -15.14 5.29 4.09
CA TYR A 148 -15.79 6.49 4.60
C TYR A 148 -17.00 6.88 3.76
N GLN A 149 -18.17 6.96 4.41
CA GLN A 149 -19.45 7.29 3.77
C GLN A 149 -19.73 6.46 2.51
N GLY A 150 -19.23 5.23 2.49
CA GLY A 150 -19.15 4.40 1.30
C GLY A 150 -19.67 3.00 1.57
N TYR A 151 -18.79 2.02 1.47
CA TYR A 151 -19.12 0.60 1.67
C TYR A 151 -19.67 0.26 3.04
N TRP A 152 -19.20 0.95 4.09
CA TRP A 152 -19.75 0.75 5.42
C TRP A 152 -21.25 1.09 5.46
N ASP A 153 -21.62 2.29 5.00
CA ASP A 153 -23.00 2.75 5.02
C ASP A 153 -23.90 2.04 4.01
N ALA A 154 -23.35 1.68 2.84
CA ALA A 154 -24.13 1.04 1.78
C ALA A 154 -24.35 -0.48 1.97
N ILE A 155 -23.48 -1.17 2.73
CA ILE A 155 -23.51 -2.64 2.87
C ILE A 155 -23.59 -3.05 4.34
N ALA A 156 -22.56 -2.72 5.12
CA ALA A 156 -22.38 -3.31 6.44
C ALA A 156 -23.41 -2.81 7.44
N ARG A 157 -23.73 -1.51 7.41
CA ARG A 157 -24.70 -0.89 8.31
C ARG A 157 -26.12 -1.44 8.14
N PRO A 158 -26.69 -1.53 6.92
CA PRO A 158 -28.00 -2.18 6.71
C PRO A 158 -28.06 -3.62 7.22
N ILE A 159 -26.98 -4.40 7.09
CA ILE A 159 -26.93 -5.78 7.59
C ILE A 159 -26.93 -5.82 9.12
N LEU A 160 -26.16 -4.94 9.76
CA LEU A 160 -26.11 -4.86 11.22
C LEU A 160 -27.44 -4.35 11.81
N ASP A 161 -28.16 -3.48 11.11
CA ASP A 161 -29.48 -2.99 11.53
C ASP A 161 -30.56 -4.10 11.52
N ILE A 162 -30.35 -5.20 10.79
CA ILE A 162 -31.23 -6.39 10.84
C ILE A 162 -30.99 -7.21 12.11
N LEU A 163 -29.79 -7.17 12.68
CA LEU A 163 -29.47 -7.89 13.91
C LEU A 163 -30.06 -7.16 15.12
N PRO A 164 -30.55 -7.89 16.14
CA PRO A 164 -31.07 -7.28 17.37
C PRO A 164 -29.98 -6.57 18.20
N ILE A 165 -28.71 -6.68 17.80
CA ILE A 165 -27.56 -6.04 18.41
C ILE A 165 -27.27 -4.73 17.66
N ARG A 166 -27.72 -3.60 18.21
CA ARG A 166 -27.32 -2.29 17.69
C ARG A 166 -25.87 -2.02 18.09
N ILE A 167 -24.95 -2.24 17.16
CA ILE A 167 -23.58 -1.76 17.31
C ILE A 167 -23.49 -0.40 16.60
N PRO A 168 -23.53 0.74 17.32
CA PRO A 168 -23.33 2.05 16.72
C PRO A 168 -21.84 2.23 16.44
N MET A 169 -21.31 1.54 15.43
CA MET A 169 -19.98 1.85 14.89
C MET A 169 -20.14 2.86 13.75
N PRO A 170 -19.69 4.11 13.94
CA PRO A 170 -19.54 5.04 12.84
C PRO A 170 -18.58 4.45 11.81
N GLY A 171 -18.82 4.66 10.52
CA GLY A 171 -17.94 4.15 9.45
C GLY A 171 -16.50 4.66 9.58
N GLU A 172 -16.32 5.78 10.28
CA GLU A 172 -15.03 6.36 10.66
C GLU A 172 -14.20 5.42 11.55
N LEU A 173 -14.80 4.74 12.53
CA LEU A 173 -14.08 3.82 13.41
C LEU A 173 -13.67 2.54 12.68
N VAL A 174 -14.52 2.06 11.78
CA VAL A 174 -14.21 0.90 10.92
C VAL A 174 -13.08 1.25 9.96
N THR A 175 -13.14 2.44 9.36
CA THR A 175 -12.06 2.98 8.53
C THR A 175 -10.77 3.02 9.33
N LEU A 176 -10.78 3.59 10.53
CA LEU A 176 -9.60 3.66 11.40
C LEU A 176 -9.04 2.27 11.75
N GLY A 177 -9.89 1.33 12.13
CA GLY A 177 -9.48 -0.04 12.45
C GLY A 177 -8.81 -0.74 11.27
N PHE A 178 -9.36 -0.58 10.06
CA PHE A 178 -8.77 -1.13 8.85
C PHE A 178 -7.41 -0.48 8.52
N LEU A 179 -7.31 0.85 8.67
CA LEU A 179 -6.06 1.58 8.50
C LEU A 179 -4.97 1.11 9.49
N VAL A 180 -5.32 0.91 10.76
CA VAL A 180 -4.39 0.39 11.78
C VAL A 180 -3.92 -1.01 11.43
N ALA A 181 -4.83 -1.89 10.97
CA ALA A 181 -4.48 -3.24 10.54
C ALA A 181 -3.48 -3.22 9.35
N CYS A 182 -3.72 -2.38 8.33
CA CYS A 182 -2.83 -2.23 7.19
C CYS A 182 -1.43 -1.72 7.60
N VAL A 183 -1.37 -0.76 8.52
CA VAL A 183 -0.11 -0.25 9.07
C VAL A 183 0.63 -1.37 9.83
N GLY A 184 -0.08 -2.13 10.67
CA GLY A 184 0.49 -3.25 11.42
C GLY A 184 1.10 -4.33 10.52
N LEU A 185 0.39 -4.72 9.45
CA LEU A 185 0.90 -5.67 8.45
C LEU A 185 2.16 -5.15 7.73
N THR A 186 2.18 -3.86 7.41
CA THR A 186 3.34 -3.24 6.77
C THR A 186 4.55 -3.22 7.69
N ILE A 187 4.36 -2.85 8.96
CA ILE A 187 5.42 -2.89 9.97
C ILE A 187 5.94 -4.32 10.15
N TYR A 188 5.05 -5.31 10.21
CA TYR A 188 5.43 -6.72 10.29
C TYR A 188 6.32 -7.14 9.12
N ARG A 189 5.94 -6.80 7.88
CA ARG A 189 6.73 -7.14 6.69
C ARG A 189 8.08 -6.43 6.66
N VAL A 190 8.11 -5.15 7.02
CA VAL A 190 9.35 -4.36 7.08
C VAL A 190 10.34 -4.91 8.10
N ARG A 191 9.86 -5.39 9.26
CA ARG A 191 10.74 -6.06 10.23
C ARG A 191 11.38 -7.33 9.66
N GLY A 192 10.64 -8.09 8.86
CA GLY A 192 11.16 -9.24 8.13
C GLY A 192 12.26 -8.85 7.12
N GLU A 193 12.06 -7.75 6.39
CA GLU A 193 13.02 -7.21 5.43
C GLU A 193 14.30 -6.72 6.09
N GLU A 194 14.18 -5.91 7.14
CA GLU A 194 15.34 -5.41 7.86
C GLU A 194 16.17 -6.54 8.48
N GLN A 195 15.52 -7.61 8.97
CA GLN A 195 16.26 -8.76 9.49
C GLN A 195 17.08 -9.44 8.39
N MET A 196 16.48 -9.66 7.22
CA MET A 196 17.20 -10.24 6.07
C MET A 196 18.37 -9.36 5.61
N LEU A 197 18.18 -8.04 5.57
CA LEU A 197 19.26 -7.10 5.24
C LEU A 197 20.36 -7.08 6.30
N LYS A 198 20.02 -7.16 7.59
CA LYS A 198 20.99 -7.29 8.69
C LYS A 198 21.80 -8.58 8.60
N ASP A 199 21.15 -9.70 8.30
CA ASP A 199 21.82 -11.00 8.20
C ASP A 199 22.83 -11.02 7.04
N HIS A 200 22.52 -10.31 5.94
CA HIS A 200 23.37 -10.25 4.76
C HIS A 200 24.48 -9.20 4.84
N PHE A 201 24.12 -7.94 5.10
CA PHE A 201 25.03 -6.79 5.07
C PHE A 201 25.65 -6.46 6.44
N LYS A 202 25.13 -7.06 7.53
CA LYS A 202 25.68 -6.96 8.89
C LYS A 202 25.87 -5.51 9.36
N SER A 203 27.11 -5.11 9.61
CA SER A 203 27.49 -3.78 10.10
C SER A 203 27.22 -2.68 9.08
N GLU A 204 27.31 -2.97 7.77
CA GLU A 204 27.04 -1.99 6.71
C GLU A 204 25.59 -1.50 6.77
N PHE A 205 24.63 -2.43 6.86
CA PHE A 205 23.22 -2.07 7.01
C PHE A 205 22.93 -1.36 8.32
N THR A 206 23.57 -1.77 9.42
CA THR A 206 23.35 -1.14 10.73
C THR A 206 23.85 0.31 10.75
N ALA A 207 25.01 0.58 10.16
CA ALA A 207 25.56 1.93 10.02
C ALA A 207 24.75 2.82 9.07
N TYR A 208 24.15 2.22 8.03
CA TYR A 208 23.23 2.89 7.13
C TYR A 208 21.90 3.22 7.83
N ALA A 209 21.31 2.24 8.52
CA ALA A 209 20.01 2.36 9.16
C ALA A 209 19.98 3.39 10.31
N SER A 210 21.08 3.55 11.04
CA SER A 210 21.16 4.48 12.18
C SER A 210 21.06 5.96 11.79
N LYS A 211 21.27 6.30 10.52
CA LYS A 211 21.30 7.69 10.01
C LYS A 211 20.03 8.11 9.29
N ARG A 212 18.97 7.30 9.34
CA ARG A 212 17.82 7.42 8.43
C ARG A 212 16.52 7.13 9.16
N TRP A 213 15.44 7.77 8.73
CA TRP A 213 14.11 7.47 9.25
C TRP A 213 13.54 6.23 8.58
N ARG A 214 12.72 5.46 9.30
CA ARG A 214 12.12 4.25 8.73
C ARG A 214 11.09 4.55 7.67
N PHE A 215 10.11 5.39 8.01
CA PHE A 215 8.94 5.64 7.16
C PHE A 215 8.68 7.12 6.89
N ILE A 216 8.64 7.93 7.95
CA ILE A 216 8.32 9.36 7.88
C ILE A 216 9.47 10.13 8.51
N PRO A 217 9.97 11.21 7.89
CA PRO A 217 10.97 12.05 8.51
C PRO A 217 10.50 12.53 9.89
N PHE A 218 11.42 12.55 10.86
CA PHE A 218 11.17 13.01 12.23
C PHE A 218 10.24 12.13 13.08
N VAL A 219 9.83 10.96 12.58
CA VAL A 219 9.11 9.93 13.34
C VAL A 219 10.02 8.71 13.44
N VAL A 220 10.43 8.36 14.66
CA VAL A 220 11.40 7.29 14.98
C VAL A 220 10.74 5.92 14.97
#